data_AF-A0A502L4D1-F1
#
_entry.id   AF-A0A502L4D1-F1
#
_cell.length_a   1.000
_cell.length_b   1.000
_cell.length_c   1.000
_cell.angle_alpha   90.00
_cell.angle_beta   90.00
_cell.angle_gamma   90.00
#
_symmetry.space_group_name_H-M   'P 1'
#
loop_
_entity.id
_entity.type
_entity.pdbx_description
1 polymer ?
#
loop_
_entity_poly.entity_id
_entity_poly.type
_entity_poly.pdbx_seq_one_letter_code
_entity_poly.pdbx_strand_id
1 'polypeptide(L)'
;MNNRTKSLIYAAVISLIVVAIFLGFLSSLTNPISWILIAVLIMIPLMNKKSEGKNQIEWKEEYSVGIAHIDQDHQKLITLLNQFSIAYDYAMSETFEKEALDELVSYTKYHFEREEKLMSDNDYPDFEAHKAQHEKMIAEVEGFVRLYQEKGHDSLNEIVDFLKGWLINHINGTDKQYTEHLHQRGIN
;
A
#
# COMPACT_ATOMS: atom_id res chain seq x y z
N MET A 1 11.22 12.56 15.19
CA MET A 1 10.24 13.63 14.92
C MET A 1 9.14 13.04 14.05
N ASN A 2 7.92 12.93 14.57
CA ASN A 2 6.82 12.25 13.85
C ASN A 2 6.33 13.08 12.64
N ASN A 3 5.60 12.45 11.73
CA ASN A 3 5.15 13.11 10.49
C ASN A 3 4.20 14.29 10.75
N ARG A 4 3.41 14.28 11.84
CA ARG A 4 2.60 15.45 12.24
C ARG A 4 3.48 16.65 12.60
N THR A 5 4.55 16.46 13.36
CA THR A 5 5.50 17.54 13.69
C THR A 5 6.22 18.03 12.44
N LYS A 6 6.60 17.14 11.51
CA LYS A 6 7.17 17.54 10.20
C LYS A 6 6.18 18.42 9.43
N SER A 7 4.92 17.99 9.29
CA SER A 7 3.88 18.75 8.57
C SER A 7 3.60 20.11 9.21
N LEU A 8 3.58 20.19 10.55
CA LEU A 8 3.44 21.47 11.27
C LEU A 8 4.63 22.40 11.02
N ILE A 9 5.86 21.86 10.99
CA ILE A 9 7.06 22.64 10.67
C ILE A 9 7.01 23.11 9.21
N TYR A 10 6.62 22.24 8.26
CA TYR A 10 6.45 22.64 6.86
C TYR A 10 5.41 23.76 6.71
N ALA A 11 4.25 23.63 7.36
CA ALA A 11 3.21 24.66 7.34
C ALA A 11 3.72 25.99 7.94
N ALA A 12 4.47 25.93 9.05
CA ALA A 12 5.05 27.11 9.67
C ALA A 12 6.10 27.79 8.77
N VAL A 13 6.96 27.01 8.10
CA VAL A 13 7.97 27.51 7.17
C VAL A 13 7.32 28.16 5.94
N ILE A 14 6.33 27.50 5.33
CA ILE A 14 5.58 28.07 4.20
C ILE A 14 4.89 29.36 4.61
N SER A 15 4.26 29.38 5.79
CA SER A 15 3.59 30.59 6.31
C SER A 15 4.58 31.74 6.51
N LEU A 16 5.77 31.48 7.06
CA LEU A 16 6.83 32.48 7.21
C LEU A 16 7.32 33.02 5.86
N ILE A 17 7.48 32.16 4.85
CA ILE A 17 7.89 32.57 3.50
C ILE A 17 6.83 33.49 2.87
N VAL A 18 5.55 33.14 3.00
CA VAL A 18 4.43 33.98 2.49
C VAL A 18 4.42 35.35 3.16
N VAL A 19 4.61 35.41 4.48
CA VAL A 19 4.71 36.68 5.22
C VAL A 19 5.92 37.49 4.74
N ALA A 20 7.07 36.86 4.52
CA ALA A 20 8.27 37.54 4.04
C ALA A 20 8.10 38.12 2.62
N ILE A 21 7.43 37.39 1.72
CA ILE A 21 7.09 37.89 0.38
C ILE A 21 6.21 39.14 0.49
N PHE A 22 5.16 39.09 1.32
CA PHE A 22 4.23 40.19 1.52
C PHE A 22 4.93 41.44 2.09
N LEU A 23 5.78 41.27 3.12
CA LEU A 23 6.58 42.35 3.70
C LEU A 23 7.56 42.94 2.68
N GLY A 24 8.19 42.12 1.85
CA GLY A 24 9.07 42.60 0.78
C GLY A 24 8.32 43.44 -0.25
N PHE A 25 7.10 43.06 -0.65
CA PHE A 25 6.29 43.86 -1.58
C PHE A 25 5.65 45.10 -0.97
N LEU A 26 5.40 45.10 0.35
CA LEU A 26 5.06 46.33 1.10
C LEU A 26 6.18 47.37 1.00
N SER A 27 7.44 46.95 0.87
CA SER A 27 8.59 47.85 0.68
C SER A 27 8.78 48.29 -0.77
N SER A 28 8.69 47.36 -1.74
CA SER A 28 8.76 47.65 -3.17
C SER A 28 8.31 46.45 -4.00
N LEU A 29 7.56 46.71 -5.07
CA LEU A 29 7.15 45.69 -6.06
C LEU A 29 8.33 45.09 -6.85
N THR A 30 9.49 45.77 -6.86
CA THR A 30 10.70 45.27 -7.53
C THR A 30 11.66 44.56 -6.57
N ASN A 31 11.22 44.21 -5.35
CA ASN A 31 12.07 43.54 -4.37
C ASN A 31 12.52 42.16 -4.89
N PRO A 32 13.83 41.95 -5.14
CA PRO A 32 14.32 40.71 -5.74
C PRO A 32 14.17 39.50 -4.80
N ILE A 33 14.18 39.71 -3.48
CA ILE A 33 14.01 38.65 -2.49
C ILE A 33 12.59 38.08 -2.56
N SER A 34 11.56 38.93 -2.67
CA SER A 34 10.17 38.48 -2.83
C SER A 34 9.98 37.62 -4.08
N TRP A 35 10.60 38.00 -5.21
CA TRP A 35 10.56 37.22 -6.44
C TRP A 35 11.30 35.87 -6.34
N ILE A 36 12.45 35.83 -5.65
CA ILE A 36 13.17 34.58 -5.35
C ILE A 36 12.32 33.67 -4.47
N LEU A 37 11.69 34.20 -3.43
CA LEU A 37 10.85 33.42 -2.52
C LEU A 37 9.59 32.87 -3.21
N ILE A 38 9.00 33.60 -4.16
CA ILE A 38 7.94 33.08 -5.02
C ILE A 38 8.44 31.90 -5.86
N ALA A 39 9.61 32.03 -6.48
CA ALA A 39 10.20 30.93 -7.24
C ALA A 39 10.46 29.70 -6.35
N VAL A 40 10.94 29.90 -5.12
CA VAL A 40 11.10 28.83 -4.13
C VAL A 40 9.75 28.18 -3.79
N LEU A 41 8.69 28.96 -3.51
CA LEU A 41 7.36 28.41 -3.24
C LEU A 41 6.81 27.58 -4.40
N ILE A 42 7.02 28.01 -5.65
CA ILE A 42 6.61 27.28 -6.86
C ILE A 42 7.43 25.99 -7.03
N MET A 43 8.69 25.98 -6.59
CA MET A 43 9.57 24.81 -6.64
C MET A 43 9.28 23.78 -5.55
N ILE A 44 8.71 24.18 -4.41
CA ILE A 44 8.42 23.27 -3.28
C ILE A 44 7.57 22.05 -3.70
N PRO A 45 6.42 22.20 -4.41
CA PRO A 45 5.66 21.04 -4.89
C PRO A 45 6.46 20.11 -5.82
N LEU A 46 7.40 20.66 -6.61
CA LEU A 46 8.24 19.89 -7.52
C LEU A 46 9.31 19.09 -6.77
N MET A 47 9.86 19.65 -5.69
CA MET A 47 10.81 18.98 -4.81
C MET A 47 10.13 17.93 -3.91
N ASN A 48 8.88 18.20 -3.54
CA ASN A 48 8.08 17.38 -2.65
C ASN A 48 7.15 16.43 -3.42
N LYS A 49 7.49 16.11 -4.68
CA LYS A 49 6.84 15.05 -5.48
C LYS A 49 7.16 13.70 -4.84
N LYS A 50 6.64 13.48 -3.64
CA LYS A 50 6.64 12.19 -2.95
C LYS A 50 5.62 11.33 -3.69
N SER A 51 6.10 10.69 -4.75
CA SER A 51 5.51 9.50 -5.35
C SER A 51 3.97 9.55 -5.54
N GLU A 52 3.47 10.52 -6.29
CA GLU A 52 2.12 10.35 -6.87
C GLU A 52 2.17 9.13 -7.80
N GLY A 53 1.56 8.02 -7.39
CA GLY A 53 1.28 6.84 -8.23
C GLY A 53 2.35 5.74 -8.31
N LYS A 54 3.52 5.86 -7.67
CA LYS A 54 4.58 4.84 -7.79
C LYS A 54 4.32 3.54 -7.03
N ASN A 55 3.28 3.53 -6.21
CA ASN A 55 2.98 2.47 -5.25
C ASN A 55 1.72 1.67 -5.62
N GLN A 56 1.01 1.99 -6.68
CA GLN A 56 -0.18 1.22 -7.05
C GLN A 56 0.20 0.02 -7.91
N ILE A 57 -0.39 -1.12 -7.61
CA ILE A 57 -0.29 -2.34 -8.40
C ILE A 57 -1.48 -2.37 -9.36
N GLU A 58 -1.20 -2.47 -10.66
CA GLU A 58 -2.23 -2.74 -11.66
C GLU A 58 -2.37 -4.24 -11.85
N TRP A 59 -3.60 -4.74 -12.00
CA TRP A 59 -3.82 -6.11 -12.44
C TRP A 59 -3.22 -6.31 -13.83
N LYS A 60 -2.60 -7.47 -14.03
CA LYS A 60 -2.08 -7.90 -15.32
C LYS A 60 -2.50 -9.33 -15.55
N GLU A 61 -2.76 -9.68 -16.80
CA GLU A 61 -3.11 -11.05 -17.19
C GLU A 61 -2.04 -12.08 -16.80
N GLU A 62 -0.78 -11.65 -16.65
CA GLU A 62 0.28 -12.53 -16.13
C GLU A 62 0.03 -12.99 -14.70
N TYR A 63 -0.81 -12.33 -13.91
CA TYR A 63 -1.17 -12.73 -12.54
C TYR A 63 -2.32 -13.73 -12.48
N SER A 64 -2.99 -13.98 -13.60
CA SER A 64 -4.06 -14.97 -13.65
C SER A 64 -3.51 -16.36 -13.35
N VAL A 65 -4.23 -17.10 -12.52
CA VAL A 65 -4.03 -18.54 -12.30
C VAL A 65 -4.98 -19.37 -13.15
N GLY A 66 -5.76 -18.73 -14.03
CA GLY A 66 -6.72 -19.38 -14.92
C GLY A 66 -7.92 -19.98 -14.19
N ILE A 67 -8.27 -19.45 -13.01
CA ILE A 67 -9.42 -19.87 -12.22
C ILE A 67 -10.23 -18.62 -11.87
N ALA A 68 -11.38 -18.43 -12.53
CA ALA A 68 -12.06 -17.14 -12.57
C ALA A 68 -12.38 -16.54 -11.18
N HIS A 69 -12.82 -17.36 -10.23
CA HIS A 69 -13.18 -16.90 -8.89
C HIS A 69 -11.97 -16.65 -7.98
N ILE A 70 -10.81 -17.22 -8.30
CA ILE A 70 -9.54 -16.94 -7.62
C ILE A 70 -8.91 -15.66 -8.20
N ASP A 71 -8.94 -15.48 -9.52
CA ASP A 71 -8.49 -14.24 -10.17
C ASP A 71 -9.29 -13.02 -9.69
N GLN A 72 -10.59 -13.19 -9.46
CA GLN A 72 -11.43 -12.15 -8.84
C GLN A 72 -10.96 -11.80 -7.42
N ASP A 73 -10.56 -12.79 -6.62
CA ASP A 73 -10.01 -12.52 -5.29
C ASP A 73 -8.67 -11.80 -5.38
N HIS A 74 -7.77 -12.20 -6.28
CA HIS A 74 -6.49 -11.52 -6.48
C HIS A 74 -6.68 -10.06 -6.92
N GLN A 75 -7.61 -9.79 -7.84
CA GLN A 75 -7.94 -8.43 -8.26
C GLN A 75 -8.50 -7.59 -7.08
N LYS A 76 -9.34 -8.18 -6.24
CA LYS A 76 -9.86 -7.52 -5.04
C LYS A 76 -8.76 -7.28 -4.02
N LEU A 77 -7.85 -8.22 -3.79
CA LEU A 77 -6.69 -8.06 -2.91
C LEU A 77 -5.77 -6.93 -3.38
N ILE A 78 -5.47 -6.86 -4.68
CA ILE A 78 -4.71 -5.75 -5.28
C ILE A 78 -5.43 -4.41 -5.05
N THR A 79 -6.75 -4.39 -5.23
CA THR A 79 -7.55 -3.18 -4.98
C THR A 79 -7.48 -2.73 -3.52
N LEU A 80 -7.64 -3.64 -2.56
CA LEU A 80 -7.55 -3.36 -1.13
C LEU A 80 -6.15 -2.89 -0.73
N LEU A 81 -5.11 -3.53 -1.29
CA LEU A 81 -3.72 -3.15 -1.04
C LEU A 81 -3.40 -1.76 -1.59
N ASN A 82 -3.95 -1.41 -2.75
CA ASN A 82 -3.85 -0.06 -3.30
C ASN A 82 -4.58 0.96 -2.42
N GLN A 83 -5.78 0.64 -1.91
CA GLN A 83 -6.52 1.50 -0.98
C GLN A 83 -5.74 1.75 0.31
N PHE A 84 -5.13 0.70 0.88
CA PHE A 84 -4.26 0.82 2.04
C PHE A 84 -3.01 1.65 1.75
N SER A 85 -2.38 1.46 0.58
CA SER A 85 -1.24 2.27 0.14
C SER A 85 -1.62 3.74 -0.02
N ILE A 86 -2.82 4.05 -0.51
CA ILE A 86 -3.33 5.43 -0.64
C ILE A 86 -3.57 6.04 0.75
N ALA A 87 -4.18 5.29 1.67
CA ALA A 87 -4.38 5.74 3.05
C ALA A 87 -3.05 6.18 3.69
N TYR A 88 -2.00 5.41 3.43
CA TYR A 88 -0.62 5.73 3.82
C TYR A 88 -0.05 6.94 3.08
N ASP A 89 -0.05 6.95 1.73
CA ASP A 89 0.64 7.97 0.94
C ASP A 89 0.12 9.40 1.24
N TYR A 90 -1.18 9.52 1.54
CA TYR A 90 -1.82 10.79 1.89
C TYR A 90 -1.93 11.08 3.39
N ALA A 91 -1.34 10.22 4.25
CA ALA A 91 -1.38 10.36 5.71
C ALA A 91 -2.80 10.66 6.24
N MET A 92 -3.73 9.78 5.86
CA MET A 92 -5.14 9.87 6.26
C MET A 92 -5.30 9.73 7.78
N SER A 93 -6.54 9.82 8.28
CA SER A 93 -6.77 9.62 9.71
C SER A 93 -6.36 8.20 10.13
N GLU A 94 -5.88 8.07 11.36
CA GLU A 94 -5.51 6.77 11.96
C GLU A 94 -6.67 5.76 11.89
N THR A 95 -7.92 6.24 12.05
CA THR A 95 -9.13 5.44 11.86
C THR A 95 -9.21 4.86 10.45
N PHE A 96 -8.99 5.69 9.42
CA PHE A 96 -9.07 5.25 8.03
C PHE A 96 -7.93 4.29 7.66
N GLU A 97 -6.71 4.55 8.14
CA GLU A 97 -5.57 3.64 7.96
C GLU A 97 -5.83 2.27 8.59
N LYS A 98 -6.38 2.25 9.82
CA LYS A 98 -6.73 1.03 10.53
C LYS A 98 -7.86 0.27 9.82
N GLU A 99 -8.91 0.96 9.40
CA GLU A 99 -10.02 0.33 8.66
C GLU A 99 -9.56 -0.31 7.35
N ALA A 100 -8.70 0.39 6.59
CA ALA A 100 -8.14 -0.14 5.35
C ALA A 100 -7.24 -1.37 5.60
N LEU A 101 -6.44 -1.35 6.67
CA LEU A 101 -5.62 -2.51 7.07
C LEU A 101 -6.50 -3.69 7.50
N ASP A 102 -7.50 -3.45 8.34
CA ASP A 102 -8.41 -4.49 8.84
C ASP A 102 -9.20 -5.14 7.68
N GLU A 103 -9.69 -4.35 6.71
CA GLU A 103 -10.39 -4.87 5.52
C GLU A 103 -9.45 -5.76 4.68
N LEU A 104 -8.22 -5.30 4.43
CA LEU A 104 -7.22 -6.06 3.69
C LEU A 104 -6.89 -7.39 4.39
N VAL A 105 -6.60 -7.38 5.70
CA VAL A 105 -6.27 -8.59 6.45
C VAL A 105 -7.44 -9.57 6.49
N SER A 106 -8.65 -9.06 6.70
CA SER A 106 -9.87 -9.88 6.72
C SER A 106 -10.10 -10.57 5.38
N TYR A 107 -9.98 -9.83 4.27
CA TYR A 107 -10.17 -10.40 2.93
C TYR A 107 -9.07 -11.40 2.55
N THR A 108 -7.82 -11.15 2.94
CA THR A 108 -6.71 -12.11 2.75
C THR A 108 -7.00 -13.45 3.44
N LYS A 109 -7.46 -13.43 4.70
CA LYS A 109 -7.82 -14.66 5.43
C LYS A 109 -8.95 -15.41 4.71
N TYR A 110 -9.98 -14.68 4.29
CA TYR A 110 -11.10 -15.25 3.53
C TYR A 110 -10.66 -15.88 2.20
N HIS A 111 -9.78 -15.22 1.45
CA HIS A 111 -9.23 -15.74 0.21
C HIS A 111 -8.42 -17.03 0.44
N PHE A 112 -7.50 -17.05 1.42
CA PHE A 112 -6.74 -18.25 1.76
C PHE A 112 -7.63 -19.41 2.17
N GLU A 113 -8.66 -19.18 3.00
CA GLU A 113 -9.60 -20.25 3.38
C GLU A 113 -10.30 -20.87 2.16
N ARG A 114 -10.67 -20.04 1.16
CA ARG A 114 -11.30 -20.52 -0.07
C ARG A 114 -10.35 -21.29 -0.97
N GLU A 115 -9.12 -20.80 -1.12
CA GLU A 115 -8.07 -21.43 -1.92
C GLU A 115 -7.63 -22.76 -1.29
N GLU A 116 -7.42 -22.78 0.02
CA GLU A 116 -7.13 -23.98 0.79
C GLU A 116 -8.25 -25.01 0.67
N LYS A 117 -9.51 -24.57 0.75
CA LYS A 117 -10.65 -25.44 0.52
C LYS A 117 -10.66 -25.99 -0.91
N LEU A 118 -10.38 -25.15 -1.92
CA LEU A 118 -10.33 -25.57 -3.31
C LEU A 118 -9.23 -26.62 -3.55
N MET A 119 -8.03 -26.40 -3.00
CA MET A 119 -6.91 -27.34 -3.06
C MET A 119 -7.23 -28.66 -2.34
N SER A 120 -7.81 -28.58 -1.14
CA SER A 120 -8.18 -29.74 -0.32
C SER A 120 -9.26 -30.59 -0.99
N ASP A 121 -10.33 -29.97 -1.49
CA ASP A 121 -11.44 -30.66 -2.17
C ASP A 121 -11.00 -31.36 -3.47
N ASN A 122 -9.83 -30.98 -4.02
CA ASN A 122 -9.29 -31.50 -5.28
C ASN A 122 -8.00 -32.31 -5.09
N ASP A 123 -7.65 -32.70 -3.86
CA ASP A 123 -6.46 -33.51 -3.55
C ASP A 123 -5.16 -32.91 -4.14
N TYR A 124 -4.95 -31.60 -4.00
CA TYR A 124 -3.70 -30.97 -4.44
C TYR A 124 -2.49 -31.49 -3.65
N PRO A 125 -1.46 -32.07 -4.29
CA PRO A 125 -0.37 -32.76 -3.59
C PRO A 125 0.43 -31.87 -2.63
N ASP A 126 0.63 -30.60 -3.00
CA ASP A 126 1.44 -29.65 -2.23
C ASP A 126 0.60 -28.76 -1.30
N PHE A 127 -0.64 -29.17 -1.00
CA PHE A 127 -1.58 -28.42 -0.15
C PHE A 127 -0.97 -27.98 1.20
N GLU A 128 -0.36 -28.90 1.95
CA GLU A 128 0.20 -28.59 3.28
C GLU A 128 1.34 -27.57 3.20
N ALA A 129 2.19 -27.68 2.16
CA ALA A 129 3.28 -26.74 1.94
C ALA A 129 2.77 -25.35 1.53
N HIS A 130 1.71 -25.30 0.72
CA HIS A 130 1.05 -24.05 0.34
C HIS A 130 0.42 -23.38 1.57
N LYS A 131 -0.40 -24.12 2.33
CA LYS A 131 -1.05 -23.63 3.55
C LYS A 131 -0.04 -23.10 4.58
N ALA A 132 1.10 -23.76 4.75
CA ALA A 132 2.16 -23.26 5.63
C ALA A 132 2.69 -21.87 5.23
N GLN A 133 2.68 -21.52 3.94
CA GLN A 133 3.05 -20.18 3.48
C GLN A 133 1.99 -19.15 3.87
N HIS A 134 0.70 -19.49 3.77
CA HIS A 134 -0.40 -18.65 4.24
C HIS A 134 -0.31 -18.38 5.74
N GLU A 135 -0.16 -19.44 6.55
CA GLU A 135 -0.05 -19.31 8.00
C GLU A 135 1.13 -18.42 8.41
N LYS A 136 2.28 -18.59 7.74
CA LYS A 136 3.46 -17.76 7.95
C LYS A 136 3.19 -16.29 7.60
N MET A 137 2.57 -16.02 6.45
CA MET A 137 2.23 -14.68 6.01
C MET A 137 1.31 -13.98 7.01
N ILE A 138 0.25 -14.67 7.47
CA ILE A 138 -0.68 -14.15 8.47
C ILE A 138 0.05 -13.82 9.78
N ALA A 139 0.96 -14.68 10.24
CA ALA A 139 1.75 -14.41 11.45
C ALA A 139 2.65 -13.17 11.30
N GLU A 140 3.24 -12.96 10.13
CA GLU A 140 4.04 -11.75 9.82
C GLU A 140 3.16 -10.49 9.82
N VAL A 141 1.99 -10.54 9.19
CA VAL A 141 0.98 -9.46 9.20
C VAL A 141 0.53 -9.11 10.62
N GLU A 142 0.27 -10.09 11.47
CA GLU A 142 -0.07 -9.84 12.88
C GLU A 142 1.06 -9.16 13.65
N GLY A 143 2.32 -9.45 13.28
CA GLY A 143 3.50 -8.72 13.76
C GLY A 143 3.48 -7.25 13.33
N PHE A 144 3.16 -6.98 12.07
CA PHE A 144 3.03 -5.63 11.54
C PHE A 144 1.87 -4.84 12.16
N VAL A 145 0.73 -5.47 12.45
CA VAL A 145 -0.39 -4.82 13.16
C VAL A 145 0.04 -4.38 14.57
N ARG A 146 0.82 -5.20 15.28
CA ARG A 146 1.40 -4.79 16.58
C ARG A 146 2.38 -3.64 16.43
N LEU A 147 3.22 -3.67 15.40
CA LEU A 147 4.16 -2.58 15.09
C LEU A 147 3.42 -1.27 14.80
N TYR A 148 2.28 -1.33 14.12
CA TYR A 148 1.41 -0.17 13.88
C TYR A 148 0.84 0.41 15.18
N GLN A 149 0.44 -0.44 16.13
CA GLN A 149 -0.01 0.05 17.44
C GLN A 149 1.09 0.78 18.22
N GLU A 150 2.36 0.40 18.03
CA GLU A 150 3.50 1.02 18.72
C GLU A 150 4.03 2.28 18.03
N LYS A 151 4.17 2.25 16.70
CA LYS A 151 4.83 3.29 15.89
C LYS A 151 3.85 4.16 15.09
N GLY A 152 2.58 3.78 15.03
CA GLY A 152 1.56 4.42 14.22
C GLY A 152 1.95 4.45 12.73
N HIS A 153 1.56 5.54 12.07
CA HIS A 153 1.78 5.80 10.65
C HIS A 153 3.22 5.54 10.16
N ASP A 154 4.25 5.74 10.99
CA ASP A 154 5.65 5.54 10.58
C ASP A 154 5.99 4.07 10.26
N SER A 155 5.21 3.11 10.75
CA SER A 155 5.38 1.68 10.42
C SER A 155 4.75 1.26 9.09
N LEU A 156 3.79 2.02 8.57
CA LEU A 156 2.93 1.60 7.46
C LEU A 156 3.70 1.30 6.17
N ASN A 157 4.82 1.99 5.92
CA ASN A 157 5.62 1.74 4.72
C ASN A 157 6.17 0.31 4.68
N GLU A 158 6.68 -0.18 5.81
CA GLU A 158 7.23 -1.53 5.91
C GLU A 158 6.13 -2.58 5.67
N ILE A 159 4.91 -2.32 6.15
CA ILE A 159 3.74 -3.18 5.96
C ILE A 159 3.34 -3.22 4.47
N VAL A 160 3.22 -2.04 3.85
CA VAL A 160 2.83 -1.91 2.44
C VAL A 160 3.83 -2.61 1.52
N ASP A 161 5.13 -2.37 1.71
CA ASP A 161 6.17 -2.97 0.87
C ASP A 161 6.21 -4.49 1.01
N PHE A 162 6.09 -4.99 2.25
CA PHE A 162 5.99 -6.42 2.53
C PHE A 162 4.79 -7.06 1.83
N LEU A 163 3.58 -6.53 2.03
CA LEU A 163 2.34 -7.09 1.49
C LEU A 163 2.34 -7.12 -0.03
N LYS A 164 2.84 -6.06 -0.68
CA LYS A 164 2.99 -5.99 -2.14
C LYS A 164 3.96 -7.04 -2.67
N GLY A 165 5.13 -7.13 -2.06
CA GLY A 165 6.13 -8.12 -2.43
C GLY A 165 5.63 -9.54 -2.26
N TRP A 166 5.01 -9.82 -1.11
CA TRP A 166 4.47 -11.14 -0.81
C TRP A 166 3.36 -11.54 -1.80
N LEU A 167 2.34 -10.70 -1.99
CA LEU A 167 1.19 -11.02 -2.85
C LEU A 167 1.62 -11.35 -4.29
N ILE A 168 2.45 -10.50 -4.90
CA ILE A 168 2.86 -10.69 -6.31
C ILE A 168 3.76 -11.91 -6.48
N ASN A 169 4.64 -12.17 -5.52
CA ASN A 169 5.53 -13.34 -5.57
C ASN A 169 4.76 -14.64 -5.30
N HIS A 170 3.80 -14.62 -4.38
CA HIS A 170 2.96 -15.77 -4.06
C HIS A 170 2.08 -16.16 -5.24
N ILE A 171 1.38 -15.18 -5.84
CA ILE A 171 0.57 -15.42 -7.05
C ILE A 171 1.40 -15.99 -8.20
N ASN A 172 2.53 -15.35 -8.52
CA ASN A 172 3.34 -15.78 -9.66
C ASN A 172 4.17 -17.05 -9.40
N GLY A 173 4.36 -17.42 -8.14
CA GLY A 173 5.20 -18.52 -7.72
C GLY A 173 4.40 -19.71 -7.25
N THR A 174 3.71 -19.56 -6.13
CA THR A 174 3.02 -20.65 -5.42
C THR A 174 1.64 -20.93 -6.02
N ASP A 175 0.84 -19.91 -6.29
CA ASP A 175 -0.55 -20.10 -6.72
C ASP A 175 -0.64 -20.71 -8.12
N LYS A 176 0.24 -20.28 -9.02
CA LYS A 176 0.35 -20.89 -10.36
C LYS A 176 0.68 -22.39 -10.35
N GLN A 177 1.21 -22.94 -9.27
CA GLN A 177 1.58 -24.36 -9.21
C GLN A 177 0.36 -25.27 -9.17
N TYR A 178 -0.76 -24.84 -8.58
CA TYR A 178 -1.98 -25.65 -8.57
C TYR A 178 -2.77 -25.59 -9.89
N THR A 179 -2.48 -24.62 -10.77
CA THR A 179 -3.31 -24.35 -11.95
C THR A 179 -3.47 -25.60 -12.81
N GLU A 180 -2.37 -26.27 -13.18
CA GLU A 180 -2.43 -27.47 -14.03
C GLU A 180 -3.24 -28.59 -13.35
N HIS A 181 -3.03 -28.81 -12.06
CA HIS A 181 -3.71 -29.86 -11.30
C HIS A 181 -5.23 -29.63 -11.19
N LEU A 182 -5.65 -28.37 -11.01
CA LEU A 182 -7.05 -27.99 -10.93
C LEU A 182 -7.73 -27.99 -12.31
N HIS A 183 -7.03 -27.56 -13.36
CA HIS A 183 -7.52 -27.63 -14.75
C HIS A 183 -7.76 -29.07 -15.20
N GLN A 184 -6.88 -30.01 -14.84
CA GLN A 184 -7.07 -31.45 -15.10
C GLN A 184 -8.33 -32.03 -14.42
N ARG A 185 -8.86 -31.34 -13.40
CA ARG A 185 -10.11 -31.69 -12.70
C ARG A 185 -11.31 -30.88 -13.17
N GLY A 186 -11.16 -30.08 -14.23
CA GLY A 186 -12.23 -29.29 -14.84
C GLY A 186 -12.56 -27.99 -14.11
N ILE A 187 -11.72 -27.58 -13.16
CA ILE A 187 -11.84 -26.28 -12.49
C ILE A 187 -11.20 -25.21 -13.38
N ASN A 188 -11.93 -24.15 -13.70
CA ASN A 188 -11.48 -23.01 -14.52
C ASN A 188 -12.05 -21.70 -13.96
#